data_AF-A0A7V9BNX1-F1
#
_entry.id   AF-A0A7V9BNX1-F1
#
_cell.length_a   1.000
_cell.length_b   1.000
_cell.length_c   1.000
_cell.angle_alpha   90.00
_cell.angle_beta   90.00
_cell.angle_gamma   90.00
#
_symmetry.space_group_name_H-M   'P 1'
#
loop_
_entity.id
_entity.type
_entity.pdbx_description
1 polymer ?
#
loop_
_entity_poly.entity_id
_entity_poly.type
_entity_poly.pdbx_seq_one_letter_code
_entity_poly.pdbx_strand_id
1 'polypeptide(L)'
;MRKFTVRPPLSLRGRTFKGLRGWSGKPLHPPLTDIPIGAYLLAAAFDVISTIAGADRGWAGELWHAATFTFIGGAAVSVFAALTGFVDRAKSSEPGTQARRTVNTHAIIMITVTLLVLTNIVWRVTTYNTYDATPVGIAVLSVVIAVLVFLGAAFGGSLVFDHGFNVETAGDHPVWHKSEHDVMPGDKSEPASQ
;
A
#
# COMPACT_ATOMS: atom_id res chain seq x y z
N MET A 1 29.33 1.91 -21.64
CA MET A 1 28.45 2.46 -20.60
C MET A 1 27.00 2.32 -21.01
N ARG A 2 26.43 1.16 -20.66
CA ARG A 2 24.97 0.98 -20.64
C ARG A 2 24.33 2.04 -19.74
N LYS A 3 23.21 2.60 -20.19
CA LYS A 3 22.44 3.60 -19.45
C LYS A 3 21.16 3.04 -18.82
N PHE A 4 20.76 1.84 -19.23
CA PHE A 4 19.49 1.23 -18.84
C PHE A 4 19.68 -0.25 -18.53
N THR A 5 18.99 -0.71 -17.48
CA THR A 5 18.94 -2.11 -17.05
C THR A 5 17.46 -2.50 -16.93
N VAL A 6 16.97 -3.33 -17.86
CA VAL A 6 15.53 -3.67 -17.96
C VAL A 6 15.27 -5.12 -17.54
N ARG A 7 16.19 -6.04 -17.81
CA ARG A 7 15.98 -7.48 -17.61
C ARG A 7 15.92 -7.90 -16.13
N PRO A 8 16.87 -7.53 -15.25
CA PRO A 8 16.84 -7.99 -13.85
C PRO A 8 15.57 -7.60 -13.07
N PRO A 9 15.05 -6.36 -13.20
CA PRO A 9 13.80 -5.97 -12.53
C PRO A 9 12.58 -6.78 -12.98
N LEU A 10 12.52 -7.23 -14.24
CA LEU A 10 11.39 -8.00 -14.79
C LEU A 10 11.56 -9.51 -14.63
N SER A 11 12.76 -9.99 -14.32
CA SER A 11 13.06 -11.43 -14.23
C SER A 11 12.48 -12.07 -12.97
N LEU A 12 11.79 -13.19 -13.17
CA LEU A 12 11.43 -14.16 -12.12
C LEU A 12 12.40 -15.35 -12.04
N ARG A 13 13.31 -15.49 -13.01
CA ARG A 13 14.32 -16.56 -13.01
C ARG A 13 15.19 -16.44 -11.74
N GLY A 14 15.48 -17.59 -11.12
CA GLY A 14 16.28 -17.66 -9.89
C GLY A 14 15.52 -17.29 -8.62
N ARG A 15 14.23 -16.91 -8.71
CA ARG A 15 13.41 -16.57 -7.54
C ARG A 15 12.52 -17.74 -7.12
N THR A 16 12.40 -17.94 -5.82
CA THR A 16 11.51 -18.96 -5.24
C THR A 16 10.11 -18.39 -5.08
N PHE A 17 9.09 -19.06 -5.61
CA PHE A 17 7.68 -18.71 -5.38
C PHE A 17 7.25 -19.10 -3.96
N LYS A 18 6.61 -18.17 -3.24
CA LYS A 18 6.21 -18.32 -1.83
C LYS A 18 4.68 -18.19 -1.64
N GLY A 19 3.89 -18.45 -2.70
CA GLY A 19 2.44 -18.34 -2.66
C GLY A 19 1.97 -16.88 -2.58
N LEU A 20 1.00 -16.59 -1.69
CA LEU A 20 0.46 -15.24 -1.48
C LEU A 20 1.48 -14.21 -0.96
N ARG A 21 2.67 -14.66 -0.54
CA ARG A 21 3.78 -13.76 -0.19
C ARG A 21 4.51 -13.20 -1.41
N GLY A 22 4.29 -13.78 -2.60
CA GLY A 22 4.99 -13.42 -3.83
C GLY A 22 6.23 -14.27 -4.09
N TRP A 23 7.28 -13.64 -4.61
CA TRP A 23 8.56 -14.28 -4.93
C TRP A 23 9.66 -13.75 -4.01
N SER A 24 10.76 -14.50 -3.85
CA SER A 24 11.96 -13.98 -3.16
C SER A 24 12.42 -12.67 -3.83
N GLY A 25 12.64 -11.62 -3.02
CA GLY A 25 12.93 -10.25 -3.45
C GLY A 25 11.82 -9.53 -4.25
N LYS A 26 10.59 -10.08 -4.30
CA LYS A 26 9.40 -9.47 -4.94
C LYS A 26 8.13 -9.79 -4.13
N PRO A 27 7.95 -9.15 -2.96
CA PRO A 27 6.77 -9.38 -2.12
C PRO A 27 5.51 -8.82 -2.78
N LEU A 28 4.36 -9.47 -2.54
CA LEU A 28 3.07 -9.02 -3.08
C LEU A 28 2.40 -7.92 -2.23
N HIS A 29 2.53 -8.00 -0.90
CA HIS A 29 1.78 -7.11 0.00
C HIS A 29 2.14 -5.63 -0.19
N PRO A 30 3.42 -5.18 -0.14
CA PRO A 30 3.72 -3.74 -0.21
C PRO A 30 3.22 -3.07 -1.50
N PRO A 31 3.45 -3.61 -2.72
CA PRO A 31 2.90 -2.99 -3.93
C PRO A 31 1.37 -2.94 -3.97
N LEU A 32 0.68 -3.92 -3.36
CA LEU A 32 -0.78 -3.90 -3.26
C LEU A 32 -1.28 -2.79 -2.33
N THR A 33 -0.49 -2.35 -1.35
CA THR A 33 -0.88 -1.28 -0.42
C THR A 33 -0.82 0.12 -1.06
N ASP A 34 -0.07 0.30 -2.14
CA ASP A 34 0.03 1.61 -2.84
C ASP A 34 -1.34 2.09 -3.33
N ILE A 35 -2.16 1.16 -3.83
CA ILE A 35 -3.50 1.46 -4.37
C ILE A 35 -4.45 1.99 -3.29
N PRO A 36 -4.73 1.28 -2.17
CA PRO A 36 -5.60 1.80 -1.14
C PRO A 36 -5.05 3.05 -0.45
N ILE A 37 -3.72 3.19 -0.28
CA ILE A 37 -3.13 4.42 0.24
C ILE A 37 -3.48 5.60 -0.67
N GLY A 38 -3.18 5.50 -1.96
CA GLY A 38 -3.51 6.55 -2.93
C GLY A 38 -5.01 6.81 -3.01
N ALA A 39 -5.83 5.76 -3.05
CA ALA A 39 -7.28 5.87 -3.15
C ALA A 39 -7.89 6.64 -1.98
N TYR A 40 -7.57 6.27 -0.73
CA TYR A 40 -8.19 6.91 0.43
C TYR A 40 -7.69 8.34 0.66
N LEU A 41 -6.43 8.64 0.33
CA LEU A 41 -5.91 10.01 0.38
C LEU A 41 -6.56 10.90 -0.69
N LEU A 42 -6.67 10.42 -1.94
CA LEU A 42 -7.30 11.16 -3.03
C LEU A 42 -8.80 11.35 -2.80
N ALA A 43 -9.51 10.30 -2.36
CA ALA A 43 -10.93 10.40 -2.05
C ALA A 43 -11.21 11.42 -0.94
N ALA A 44 -10.40 11.42 0.13
CA ALA A 44 -10.50 12.44 1.18
C ALA A 44 -10.24 13.86 0.65
N ALA A 45 -9.28 14.05 -0.26
CA ALA A 45 -9.05 15.34 -0.89
C ALA A 45 -10.27 15.78 -1.74
N PHE A 46 -10.83 14.87 -2.54
CA PHE A 46 -12.03 15.14 -3.33
C PHE A 46 -13.23 15.52 -2.45
N ASP A 47 -13.44 14.78 -1.36
CA ASP A 47 -14.50 15.06 -0.38
C ASP A 47 -14.34 16.45 0.24
N VAL A 48 -13.15 16.80 0.71
CA VAL A 48 -12.88 18.11 1.31
C VAL A 48 -13.12 19.24 0.30
N ILE A 49 -12.61 19.09 -0.92
CA ILE A 49 -12.79 20.08 -1.99
C ILE A 49 -14.28 20.21 -2.35
N SER A 50 -14.99 19.09 -2.49
CA SER A 50 -16.42 19.04 -2.76
C SER A 50 -17.25 19.72 -1.67
N THR A 51 -16.96 19.43 -0.39
CA THR A 51 -17.63 20.07 0.75
C THR A 51 -17.40 21.57 0.81
N ILE A 52 -16.16 22.04 0.58
CA ILE A 52 -15.83 23.49 0.59
C ILE A 52 -16.48 24.21 -0.59
N ALA A 53 -16.53 23.56 -1.76
CA ALA A 53 -17.10 24.13 -2.97
C ALA A 53 -18.61 24.38 -2.86
N GLY A 54 -19.32 23.51 -2.13
CA GLY A 54 -20.77 23.57 -1.96
C GLY A 54 -21.55 23.09 -3.19
N ALA A 55 -22.86 22.87 -3.01
CA ALA A 55 -23.76 22.33 -4.02
C ALA A 55 -23.97 23.25 -5.24
N ASP A 56 -23.64 24.53 -5.11
CA ASP A 56 -23.84 25.55 -6.14
C ASP A 56 -22.96 25.32 -7.40
N ARG A 57 -21.98 24.41 -7.30
CA ARG A 57 -21.02 24.10 -8.35
C ARG A 57 -21.18 22.64 -8.78
N GLY A 58 -21.61 22.40 -10.02
CA GLY A 58 -21.83 21.03 -10.52
C GLY A 58 -20.62 20.09 -10.37
N TRP A 59 -19.39 20.61 -10.47
CA TRP A 59 -18.17 19.82 -10.28
C TRP A 59 -17.95 19.37 -8.83
N ALA A 60 -18.60 19.98 -7.84
CA ALA A 60 -18.57 19.50 -6.45
C ALA A 60 -19.25 18.13 -6.34
N GLY A 61 -20.37 17.93 -7.03
CA GLY A 61 -21.06 16.64 -7.14
C GLY A 61 -20.24 15.60 -7.90
N GLU A 62 -19.52 16.01 -8.95
CA GLU A 62 -18.60 15.13 -9.68
C GLU A 62 -17.47 14.62 -8.77
N LEU A 63 -16.89 15.49 -7.94
CA LEU A 63 -15.88 15.10 -6.94
C LEU A 63 -16.45 14.17 -5.86
N TRP A 64 -17.69 14.39 -5.42
CA TRP A 64 -18.40 13.51 -4.47
C TRP A 64 -18.55 12.09 -5.03
N HIS A 65 -18.99 11.97 -6.29
CA HIS A 65 -19.12 10.69 -6.97
C HIS A 65 -17.75 10.04 -7.22
N ALA A 66 -16.75 10.82 -7.65
CA ALA A 66 -15.39 10.35 -7.84
C ALA A 66 -14.79 9.80 -6.55
N ALA A 67 -14.94 10.51 -5.43
CA ALA A 67 -14.52 10.04 -4.10
C ALA A 67 -15.18 8.71 -3.74
N THR A 68 -16.48 8.58 -4.02
CA THR A 68 -17.24 7.37 -3.73
C THR A 68 -16.71 6.15 -4.49
N PHE A 69 -16.52 6.25 -5.81
CA PHE A 69 -15.95 5.14 -6.58
C PHE A 69 -14.47 4.89 -6.23
N THR A 70 -13.72 5.92 -5.86
CA THR A 70 -12.34 5.79 -5.41
C THR A 70 -12.26 4.99 -4.10
N PHE A 71 -13.15 5.25 -3.13
CA PHE A 71 -13.26 4.43 -1.91
C PHE A 71 -13.61 2.97 -2.23
N ILE A 72 -14.55 2.71 -3.14
CA ILE A 72 -14.95 1.35 -3.54
C ILE A 72 -13.77 0.61 -4.18
N GLY A 73 -13.06 1.25 -5.13
CA GLY A 73 -11.88 0.67 -5.77
C GLY A 73 -10.74 0.40 -4.79
N GLY A 74 -10.46 1.35 -3.89
CA GLY A 74 -9.49 1.19 -2.82
C GLY A 74 -9.85 0.03 -1.88
N ALA A 75 -11.12 -0.10 -1.51
CA ALA A 75 -11.60 -1.19 -0.66
C ALA A 75 -11.46 -2.56 -1.33
N ALA A 76 -11.76 -2.66 -2.63
CA ALA A 76 -11.59 -3.90 -3.38
C ALA A 76 -10.13 -4.38 -3.36
N VAL A 77 -9.17 -3.49 -3.56
CA VAL A 77 -7.74 -3.86 -3.50
C VAL A 77 -7.25 -4.07 -2.07
N SER A 78 -7.82 -3.36 -1.08
CA SER A 78 -7.52 -3.57 0.34
C SER A 78 -7.74 -5.01 0.79
N VAL A 79 -8.73 -5.72 0.22
CA VAL A 79 -8.96 -7.14 0.51
C VAL A 79 -7.72 -7.97 0.15
N PHE A 80 -7.17 -7.79 -1.05
CA PHE A 80 -5.97 -8.52 -1.48
C PHE A 80 -4.74 -8.12 -0.64
N ALA A 81 -4.59 -6.83 -0.31
CA ALA A 81 -3.54 -6.36 0.58
C ALA A 81 -3.66 -7.01 1.98
N ALA A 82 -4.86 -7.06 2.56
CA ALA A 82 -5.09 -7.67 3.87
C ALA A 82 -4.79 -9.18 3.87
N LEU A 83 -5.21 -9.91 2.82
CA LEU A 83 -4.95 -11.34 2.69
C LEU A 83 -3.44 -11.64 2.60
N THR A 84 -2.73 -10.93 1.73
CA THR A 84 -1.27 -11.10 1.55
C THR A 84 -0.51 -10.69 2.81
N GLY A 85 -0.89 -9.58 3.46
CA GLY A 85 -0.30 -9.11 4.71
C GLY A 85 -0.55 -10.05 5.89
N PHE A 86 -1.72 -10.69 5.95
CA PHE A 86 -2.01 -11.71 6.96
C PHE A 86 -1.10 -12.94 6.83
N VAL A 87 -0.88 -13.42 5.60
CA VAL A 87 0.05 -14.52 5.33
C VAL A 87 1.49 -14.12 5.67
N ASP A 88 1.89 -12.89 5.34
CA ASP A 88 3.20 -12.36 5.69
C ASP A 88 3.41 -12.29 7.20
N ARG A 89 2.42 -11.80 7.95
CA ARG A 89 2.41 -11.86 9.41
C ARG A 89 2.56 -13.30 9.89
N ALA A 90 1.83 -14.26 9.34
CA ALA A 90 1.86 -15.64 9.81
C ALA A 90 3.19 -16.35 9.52
N LYS A 91 3.84 -16.05 8.39
CA LYS A 91 4.98 -16.83 7.86
C LYS A 91 6.32 -16.11 7.85
N SER A 92 6.36 -14.80 8.17
CA SER A 92 7.57 -13.96 8.04
C SER A 92 7.90 -13.18 9.31
N SER A 93 7.16 -13.41 10.39
CA SER A 93 7.45 -12.83 11.71
C SER A 93 7.33 -13.90 12.79
N GLU A 94 7.95 -13.69 13.94
CA GLU A 94 7.93 -14.62 15.07
C GLU A 94 7.25 -13.95 16.29
N PRO A 95 6.31 -14.60 17.00
CA PRO A 95 5.76 -14.11 18.26
C PRO A 95 6.84 -13.63 19.25
N GLY A 96 6.55 -12.55 19.99
CA GLY A 96 7.48 -11.97 20.98
C GLY A 96 8.54 -11.02 20.42
N THR A 97 8.80 -11.00 19.11
CA THR A 97 9.77 -10.10 18.48
C THR A 97 9.26 -8.65 18.36
N GLN A 98 10.18 -7.68 18.26
CA GLN A 98 9.83 -6.28 17.96
C GLN A 98 9.09 -6.16 16.63
N ALA A 99 9.59 -6.82 15.58
CA ALA A 99 8.94 -6.84 14.27
C ALA A 99 7.48 -7.32 14.37
N ARG A 100 7.21 -8.41 15.12
CA ARG A 100 5.83 -8.88 15.33
C ARG A 100 4.96 -7.87 16.05
N ARG A 101 5.47 -7.14 17.05
CA ARG A 101 4.72 -6.07 17.72
C ARG A 101 4.37 -4.95 16.74
N THR A 102 5.31 -4.51 15.92
CA THR A 102 5.07 -3.51 14.87
C THR A 102 4.05 -3.99 13.83
N VAL A 103 4.16 -5.25 13.36
CA VAL A 103 3.16 -5.87 12.48
C VAL A 103 1.77 -5.87 13.11
N ASN A 104 1.65 -6.19 14.41
CA ASN A 104 0.37 -6.18 15.10
C ASN A 104 -0.20 -4.75 15.21
N THR A 105 0.62 -3.75 15.54
CA THR A 105 0.18 -2.35 15.59
C THR A 105 -0.33 -1.88 14.23
N HIS A 106 0.44 -2.14 13.17
CA HIS A 106 0.02 -1.86 11.79
C HIS A 106 -1.31 -2.55 11.45
N ALA A 107 -1.41 -3.86 11.72
CA ALA A 107 -2.62 -4.63 11.42
C ALA A 107 -3.86 -4.11 12.18
N ILE A 108 -3.73 -3.73 13.45
CA ILE A 108 -4.84 -3.16 14.24
C ILE A 108 -5.31 -1.85 13.62
N ILE A 109 -4.39 -0.94 13.29
CA ILE A 109 -4.72 0.33 12.61
C ILE A 109 -5.47 0.04 11.30
N MET A 110 -5.01 -0.93 10.51
CA MET A 110 -5.60 -1.23 9.21
C MET A 110 -6.94 -1.96 9.29
N ILE A 111 -7.16 -2.77 10.33
CA ILE A 111 -8.49 -3.32 10.62
C ILE A 111 -9.45 -2.18 10.99
N THR A 112 -9.04 -1.24 11.85
CA THR A 112 -9.87 -0.06 12.18
C THR A 112 -10.20 0.75 10.93
N VAL A 113 -9.21 1.06 10.09
CA VAL A 113 -9.44 1.75 8.81
C VAL A 113 -10.41 0.98 7.93
N THR A 114 -10.26 -0.34 7.81
CA THR A 114 -11.15 -1.18 6.99
C THR A 114 -12.60 -1.05 7.46
N LEU A 115 -12.85 -1.11 8.77
CA LEU A 115 -14.20 -0.93 9.30
C LEU A 115 -14.75 0.47 8.98
N LEU A 116 -13.95 1.52 9.17
CA LEU A 116 -14.37 2.90 8.85
C LEU A 116 -14.64 3.09 7.35
N VAL A 117 -13.82 2.50 6.48
CA VAL A 117 -14.02 2.52 5.02
C VAL A 117 -15.32 1.82 4.65
N LEU A 118 -15.59 0.64 5.22
CA LEU A 118 -16.84 -0.07 4.95
C LEU A 118 -18.06 0.74 5.42
N THR A 119 -18.01 1.33 6.61
CA THR A 119 -19.05 2.24 7.10
C THR A 119 -19.23 3.45 6.18
N ASN A 120 -18.13 4.05 5.74
CA ASN A 120 -18.14 5.19 4.80
C ASN A 120 -18.77 4.80 3.46
N ILE A 121 -18.39 3.65 2.88
CA ILE A 121 -18.95 3.16 1.61
C ILE A 121 -20.45 2.88 1.74
N VAL A 122 -20.89 2.24 2.83
CA VAL A 122 -22.32 1.99 3.07
C VAL A 122 -23.08 3.32 3.15
N TRP A 123 -22.56 4.31 3.87
CA TRP A 123 -23.17 5.65 3.94
C TRP A 123 -23.23 6.32 2.55
N ARG A 124 -22.13 6.29 1.79
CA ARG A 124 -22.07 6.84 0.44
C ARG A 124 -23.07 6.20 -0.51
N VAL A 125 -23.13 4.88 -0.55
CA VAL A 125 -24.00 4.15 -1.49
C VAL A 125 -25.48 4.34 -1.13
N THR A 126 -25.82 4.39 0.17
CA THR A 126 -27.20 4.61 0.62
C THR A 126 -27.70 6.04 0.39
N THR A 127 -26.79 7.01 0.23
CA THR A 127 -27.10 8.43 0.04
C THR A 127 -26.58 8.98 -1.30
N TYR A 128 -26.23 8.09 -2.23
CA TYR A 128 -25.46 8.44 -3.42
C TYR A 128 -26.12 9.53 -4.27
N ASN A 129 -27.44 9.42 -4.48
CA ASN A 129 -28.23 10.36 -5.29
C ASN A 129 -28.94 11.44 -4.45
N THR A 130 -28.60 11.61 -3.17
CA THR A 130 -29.32 12.56 -2.29
C THR A 130 -28.57 13.87 -2.07
N TYR A 131 -27.33 13.98 -2.52
CA TYR A 131 -26.47 15.14 -2.27
C TYR A 131 -25.76 15.59 -3.54
N ASP A 132 -25.75 16.91 -3.77
CA ASP A 132 -25.05 17.55 -4.90
C ASP A 132 -23.60 17.97 -4.55
N ALA A 133 -23.19 17.76 -3.30
CA ALA A 133 -21.82 17.93 -2.82
C ALA A 133 -21.59 17.01 -1.61
N THR A 134 -20.34 16.75 -1.28
CA THR A 134 -19.99 15.85 -0.18
C THR A 134 -20.54 16.38 1.16
N PRO A 135 -21.37 15.59 1.88
CA PRO A 135 -21.83 15.98 3.21
C PRO A 135 -20.67 16.10 4.21
N VAL A 136 -20.71 17.12 5.08
CA VAL A 136 -19.64 17.41 6.05
C VAL A 136 -19.27 16.18 6.90
N GLY A 137 -20.27 15.41 7.36
CA GLY A 137 -20.02 14.20 8.16
C GLY A 137 -19.22 13.13 7.41
N ILE A 138 -19.46 12.98 6.10
CA ILE A 138 -18.72 12.04 5.26
C ILE A 138 -17.31 12.55 4.97
N ALA A 139 -17.15 13.86 4.72
CA ALA A 139 -15.84 14.47 4.54
C ALA A 139 -14.95 14.32 5.79
N VAL A 140 -15.51 14.55 7.00
CA VAL A 140 -14.80 14.33 8.26
C VAL A 140 -14.36 12.88 8.40
N LEU A 141 -15.25 11.92 8.12
CA LEU A 141 -14.93 10.49 8.17
C LEU A 141 -13.82 10.12 7.18
N SER A 142 -13.85 10.67 5.97
CA SER A 142 -12.80 10.48 4.97
C SER A 142 -11.45 11.04 5.42
N VAL A 143 -11.42 12.22 6.03
CA VAL A 143 -10.19 12.80 6.59
C VAL A 143 -9.63 11.93 7.72
N VAL A 144 -10.49 11.44 8.62
CA VAL A 144 -10.07 10.51 9.69
C VAL A 144 -9.47 9.23 9.10
N ILE A 145 -10.11 8.65 8.08
CA ILE A 145 -9.58 7.49 7.35
C ILE A 145 -8.22 7.82 6.75
N ALA A 146 -8.07 8.95 6.05
CA ALA A 146 -6.81 9.38 5.43
C ALA A 146 -5.68 9.52 6.46
N VAL A 147 -5.94 10.11 7.61
CA VAL A 147 -4.97 10.23 8.71
C VAL A 147 -4.56 8.86 9.25
N LEU A 148 -5.52 7.96 9.49
CA LEU A 148 -5.22 6.62 9.98
C LEU A 148 -4.46 5.78 8.94
N VAL A 149 -4.76 5.95 7.65
CA VAL A 149 -4.02 5.33 6.54
C VAL A 149 -2.58 5.84 6.52
N PHE A 150 -2.36 7.15 6.68
CA PHE A 150 -1.02 7.72 6.77
C PHE A 150 -0.23 7.15 7.96
N LEU A 151 -0.85 7.03 9.13
CA LEU A 151 -0.23 6.40 10.30
C LEU A 151 0.06 4.91 10.04
N GLY A 152 -0.89 4.17 9.47
CA GLY A 152 -0.70 2.77 9.08
C GLY A 152 0.47 2.59 8.11
N ALA A 153 0.59 3.48 7.12
CA ALA A 153 1.70 3.52 6.17
C ALA A 153 3.04 3.80 6.85
N ALA A 154 3.09 4.65 7.89
CA ALA A 154 4.32 4.88 8.65
C ALA A 154 4.82 3.60 9.35
N PHE A 155 3.93 2.83 9.98
CA PHE A 155 4.30 1.53 10.57
C PHE A 155 4.68 0.49 9.48
N GLY A 156 3.98 0.48 8.36
CA GLY A 156 4.31 -0.38 7.21
C GLY A 156 5.69 -0.04 6.61
N GLY A 157 6.00 1.25 6.49
CA GLY A 157 7.29 1.76 6.05
C GLY A 157 8.42 1.33 6.97
N SER A 158 8.24 1.44 8.29
CA SER A 158 9.25 0.95 9.25
C SER A 158 9.50 -0.55 9.12
N LEU A 159 8.46 -1.36 8.87
CA LEU A 159 8.65 -2.79 8.59
C LEU A 159 9.53 -3.02 7.36
N VAL A 160 9.30 -2.30 6.26
CA VAL A 160 10.05 -2.49 5.02
C VAL A 160 11.47 -1.91 5.11
N PHE A 161 11.59 -0.65 5.53
CA PHE A 161 12.84 0.12 5.40
C PHE A 161 13.74 0.02 6.64
N ASP A 162 13.19 -0.13 7.84
CA ASP A 162 14.00 -0.23 9.07
C ASP A 162 14.28 -1.70 9.41
N HIS A 163 13.27 -2.57 9.30
CA HIS A 163 13.39 -3.97 9.69
C HIS A 163 13.75 -4.93 8.55
N GLY A 164 13.73 -4.47 7.29
CA GLY A 164 13.95 -5.34 6.12
C GLY A 164 12.90 -6.45 6.01
N PHE A 165 11.67 -6.21 6.45
CA PHE A 165 10.62 -7.23 6.51
C PHE A 165 10.26 -7.72 5.10
N ASN A 166 10.56 -9.00 4.82
CA ASN A 166 10.46 -9.59 3.48
C ASN A 166 11.32 -8.90 2.40
N VAL A 167 12.37 -8.17 2.80
CA VAL A 167 13.35 -7.53 1.90
C VAL A 167 14.68 -8.28 2.00
N GLU A 168 15.35 -8.47 0.86
CA GLU A 168 16.72 -8.95 0.83
C GLU A 168 17.66 -7.75 1.03
N THR A 169 18.39 -7.72 2.13
CA THR A 169 19.29 -6.60 2.46
C THR A 169 20.51 -6.63 1.53
N ALA A 170 20.57 -5.66 0.63
CA ALA A 170 21.73 -5.42 -0.22
C ALA A 170 22.74 -4.61 0.62
N GLY A 171 23.67 -5.28 1.29
CA GLY A 171 24.85 -4.63 1.88
C GLY A 171 25.78 -4.11 0.78
N ASP A 172 27.04 -4.57 0.76
CA ASP A 172 27.93 -4.34 -0.40
C ASP A 172 27.54 -5.25 -1.58
N HIS A 173 26.44 -4.90 -2.26
CA HIS A 173 25.89 -5.70 -3.35
C HIS A 173 26.54 -5.31 -4.70
N PRO A 174 26.93 -6.28 -5.57
CA PRO A 174 27.63 -5.98 -6.83
C PRO A 174 26.88 -5.05 -7.81
N VAL A 175 25.57 -4.86 -7.61
CA VAL A 175 24.76 -3.88 -8.38
C VAL A 175 25.21 -2.43 -8.18
N TRP A 176 25.93 -2.15 -7.10
CA TRP A 176 26.44 -0.82 -6.80
C TRP A 176 27.85 -0.58 -7.37
N HIS A 177 28.49 -1.61 -7.92
CA HIS A 177 29.83 -1.52 -8.50
C HIS A 177 29.77 -1.13 -9.98
N LYS A 178 30.80 -0.42 -10.46
CA LYS A 178 30.88 -0.05 -11.89
C LYS A 178 31.04 -1.32 -12.74
N SER A 179 30.04 -1.63 -13.56
CA SER A 179 30.01 -2.80 -14.43
C SER A 179 29.20 -2.54 -15.70
N GLU A 180 29.54 -3.20 -16.81
CA GLU A 180 28.70 -3.26 -18.03
C GLU A 180 27.78 -4.49 -18.05
N HIS A 181 27.87 -5.33 -17.01
CA HIS A 181 27.08 -6.54 -16.83
C HIS A 181 26.00 -6.32 -15.77
N ASP A 182 24.75 -6.63 -16.14
CA ASP A 182 23.62 -6.62 -15.22
C ASP A 182 23.69 -7.85 -14.31
N VAL A 183 23.63 -7.64 -12.99
CA VAL A 183 23.53 -8.74 -12.01
C VAL A 183 22.11 -9.32 -12.06
N MET A 184 21.98 -10.62 -12.30
CA MET A 184 20.68 -11.27 -12.38
C MET A 184 20.25 -11.84 -11.02
N PRO A 185 18.93 -11.92 -10.74
CA PRO A 185 18.44 -12.59 -9.54
C PRO A 185 18.87 -14.07 -9.53
N GLY A 186 19.60 -14.49 -8.49
CA GLY A 186 20.11 -15.85 -8.33
C GLY A 186 21.52 -16.10 -8.85
N ASP A 187 22.19 -15.09 -9.41
CA ASP A 187 23.64 -15.16 -9.63
C ASP A 187 24.34 -15.31 -8.26
N LYS A 188 25.22 -16.30 -8.14
CA LYS A 188 26.07 -16.40 -6.95
C LYS A 188 27.09 -15.27 -7.02
N SER A 189 27.25 -14.51 -5.95
CA SER A 189 28.38 -13.59 -5.85
C SER A 189 29.67 -14.40 -5.98
N GLU A 190 30.48 -14.14 -7.00
CA GLU A 190 31.85 -14.63 -7.01
C GLU A 190 32.53 -14.13 -5.73
N PRO A 191 33.24 -14.98 -4.98
CA PRO A 191 33.96 -14.53 -3.80
C PRO A 191 34.93 -13.43 -4.23
N ALA A 192 34.86 -12.28 -3.57
CA ALA A 192 35.76 -11.16 -3.83
C ALA A 192 37.20 -11.68 -3.81
N SER A 193 37.91 -11.55 -4.94
CA SER A 193 39.33 -11.84 -5.00
C SER A 193 40.04 -10.91 -4.02
N GLN A 194 40.62 -11.49 -2.98
CA GLN A 194 41.50 -10.80 -2.03
C GLN A 194 42.81 -10.41 -2.69
#